data_AF-A0A1A8J574-F1
#
_entry.id   AF-A0A1A8J574-F1
#
_cell.length_a   1.000
_cell.length_b   1.000
_cell.length_c   1.000
_cell.angle_alpha   90.00
_cell.angle_beta   90.00
_cell.angle_gamma   90.00
#
_symmetry.space_group_name_H-M   'P 1'
#
loop_
_entity.id
_entity.type
_entity.pdbx_description
1 polymer ?
#
loop_
_entity_poly.entity_id
_entity_poly.type
_entity_poly.pdbx_seq_one_letter_code
_entity_poly.pdbx_strand_id
1 'polypeptide(L)'
;MAALDLLDPKSATHNSKPRLSFSTKPITQTPQEQSEMVATVMKRKTVTAIFLLVVLYLVIGAAVFRSLEQPHESAQRLAILSQELEFLSQHPCVNQSQLEELVKQVVSAVRSGVNPAGTPTNHSSLWDLSSAFFFAGTVITTIGFGNISPHTQGGRIFCIIYALLGIPLFGFLL
;
A
#
# COMPACT_ATOMS: atom_id res chain seq x y z
N MET A 1 50.81 -94.23 23.74
CA MET A 1 52.06 -94.17 22.97
C MET A 1 52.07 -92.82 22.26
N ALA A 2 52.94 -91.90 22.71
CA ALA A 2 53.35 -90.60 22.13
C ALA A 2 52.26 -89.56 21.81
N ALA A 3 52.37 -88.26 22.07
CA ALA A 3 53.30 -87.35 22.78
C ALA A 3 52.49 -86.04 22.99
N LEU A 4 52.34 -85.53 24.21
CA LEU A 4 53.13 -84.47 24.89
C LEU A 4 53.23 -83.11 24.18
N ASP A 5 53.00 -82.07 25.00
CA ASP A 5 53.37 -80.66 24.90
C ASP A 5 52.47 -79.73 24.05
N LEU A 6 52.08 -78.52 24.50
CA LEU A 6 52.75 -77.60 25.41
C LEU A 6 51.73 -76.60 26.05
N LEU A 7 51.99 -76.26 27.32
CA LEU A 7 51.44 -75.21 28.19
C LEU A 7 51.53 -73.80 27.53
N ASP A 8 50.89 -72.66 27.89
CA ASP A 8 50.16 -72.18 29.07
C ASP A 8 49.55 -70.76 28.74
N PRO A 9 49.02 -69.92 29.67
CA PRO A 9 47.82 -69.10 29.48
C PRO A 9 48.09 -67.58 29.45
N LYS A 10 47.06 -66.76 29.16
CA LYS A 10 46.80 -65.47 29.85
C LYS A 10 45.59 -64.68 29.31
N SER A 11 44.66 -64.42 30.23
CA SER A 11 43.95 -63.17 30.50
C SER A 11 43.21 -62.38 29.39
N ALA A 12 41.89 -62.33 29.58
CA ALA A 12 41.09 -61.12 29.83
C ALA A 12 40.46 -60.32 28.67
N THR A 13 39.15 -60.07 28.89
CA THR A 13 38.37 -58.85 28.59
C THR A 13 37.79 -58.61 27.19
N HIS A 14 36.52 -59.01 27.06
CA HIS A 14 35.38 -58.21 26.59
C HIS A 14 35.67 -56.75 26.17
N ASN A 15 35.47 -56.42 24.90
CA ASN A 15 34.72 -55.21 24.53
C ASN A 15 34.30 -55.20 23.05
N SER A 16 33.00 -55.28 22.83
CA SER A 16 32.32 -54.97 21.58
C SER A 16 32.32 -53.46 21.34
N LYS A 17 32.94 -52.98 20.26
CA LYS A 17 32.68 -51.63 19.73
C LYS A 17 32.53 -51.65 18.20
N PRO A 18 31.49 -51.00 17.65
CA PRO A 18 31.13 -51.06 16.24
C PRO A 18 32.04 -50.18 15.38
N ARG A 19 32.29 -50.61 14.14
CA ARG A 19 32.91 -49.80 13.08
C ARG A 19 32.05 -48.56 12.80
N LEU A 20 32.62 -47.37 12.99
CA LEU A 20 32.07 -46.12 12.46
C LEU A 20 32.24 -46.10 10.94
N SER A 21 31.20 -46.54 10.22
CA SER A 21 31.01 -46.22 8.81
C SER A 21 30.40 -44.82 8.74
N PHE A 22 31.20 -43.83 8.33
CA PHE A 22 30.69 -42.52 7.94
C PHE A 22 29.92 -42.68 6.62
N SER A 23 28.66 -43.10 6.72
CA SER A 23 27.72 -43.05 5.61
C SER A 23 27.23 -41.62 5.52
N THR A 24 27.87 -40.82 4.68
CA THR A 24 27.26 -39.59 4.16
C THR A 24 26.03 -40.05 3.40
N LYS A 25 24.86 -40.06 4.06
CA LYS A 25 23.59 -40.29 3.39
C LYS A 25 23.51 -39.23 2.29
N PRO A 26 23.40 -39.60 1.00
CA PRO A 26 23.03 -38.62 0.00
C PRO A 26 21.69 -38.07 0.46
N ILE A 27 21.57 -36.75 0.47
CA ILE A 27 20.27 -36.10 0.63
C ILE A 27 19.47 -36.52 -0.61
N THR A 28 18.74 -37.63 -0.50
CA THR A 28 17.73 -38.04 -1.46
C THR A 28 16.60 -37.04 -1.29
N GLN A 29 16.69 -35.89 -1.95
CA GLN A 29 15.55 -34.99 -2.10
C GLN A 29 14.46 -35.81 -2.78
N THR A 30 13.31 -35.90 -2.13
CA THR A 30 12.16 -36.53 -2.77
C THR A 30 11.81 -35.74 -4.03
N PRO A 31 11.44 -36.38 -5.16
CA PRO A 31 11.07 -35.68 -6.40
C PRO A 31 9.98 -34.60 -6.19
N GLN A 32 9.18 -34.75 -5.14
CA GLN A 32 8.16 -33.81 -4.71
C GLN A 32 8.72 -32.49 -4.15
N GLU A 33 9.73 -32.52 -3.27
CA GLU A 33 10.36 -31.30 -2.73
C GLU A 33 11.12 -30.52 -3.80
N GLN A 34 11.76 -31.22 -4.74
CA GLN A 34 12.49 -30.59 -5.84
C GLN A 34 11.51 -29.92 -6.83
N SER A 35 10.37 -30.56 -7.11
CA SER A 35 9.28 -29.99 -7.92
C SER A 35 8.63 -28.78 -7.26
N GLU A 36 8.36 -28.82 -5.95
CA GLU A 36 7.82 -27.68 -5.19
C GLU A 36 8.80 -26.51 -5.12
N MET A 37 10.10 -26.79 -4.91
CA MET A 37 11.15 -25.76 -4.88
C MET A 37 11.32 -25.12 -6.26
N VAL A 38 11.34 -25.89 -7.33
CA VAL A 38 11.41 -25.37 -8.71
C VAL A 38 10.15 -24.56 -9.07
N ALA A 39 8.96 -25.04 -8.71
CA ALA A 39 7.70 -24.32 -8.93
C ALA A 39 7.66 -22.99 -8.15
N THR A 40 8.12 -22.98 -6.90
CA THR A 40 8.18 -21.78 -6.05
C THR A 40 9.22 -20.77 -6.55
N VAL A 41 10.38 -21.26 -7.01
CA VAL A 41 11.43 -20.42 -7.60
C VAL A 41 11.00 -19.83 -8.95
N MET A 42 10.31 -20.60 -9.80
CA MET A 42 9.76 -20.08 -11.07
C MET A 42 8.68 -19.03 -10.81
N LYS A 43 7.78 -19.26 -9.86
CA LYS A 43 6.80 -18.26 -9.40
C LYS A 43 7.49 -17.00 -8.87
N ARG A 44 8.57 -17.14 -8.07
CA ARG A 44 9.33 -15.99 -7.54
C ARG A 44 9.97 -15.17 -8.66
N LYS A 45 10.63 -15.82 -9.63
CA LYS A 45 11.25 -15.13 -10.79
C LYS A 45 10.22 -14.36 -11.62
N THR A 46 9.06 -14.96 -11.90
CA THR A 46 7.97 -14.30 -12.63
C THR A 46 7.39 -13.13 -11.85
N VAL A 47 7.14 -13.29 -10.54
CA VAL A 47 6.65 -12.21 -9.69
C VAL A 47 7.65 -11.06 -9.63
N THR A 48 8.95 -11.35 -9.48
CA THR A 48 10.00 -10.31 -9.52
C THR A 48 10.04 -9.61 -10.87
N ALA A 49 9.89 -10.33 -11.99
CA ALA A 49 9.85 -9.72 -13.32
C ALA A 49 8.63 -8.81 -13.51
N ILE A 50 7.44 -9.25 -13.12
CA ILE A 50 6.20 -8.44 -13.18
C ILE A 50 6.35 -7.20 -12.30
N PHE A 51 6.88 -7.34 -11.09
CA PHE A 51 7.11 -6.20 -10.20
C PHE A 51 8.02 -5.14 -10.85
N LEU A 52 9.15 -5.55 -11.43
CA LEU A 52 10.06 -4.64 -12.12
C LEU A 52 9.39 -3.96 -13.32
N LEU A 53 8.57 -4.70 -14.09
CA LEU A 53 7.80 -4.14 -15.20
C LEU A 53 6.80 -3.07 -14.71
N VAL A 54 6.09 -3.34 -13.61
CA VAL A 54 5.16 -2.37 -13.00
C VAL A 54 5.91 -1.13 -12.52
N VAL A 55 7.07 -1.30 -11.87
CA VAL A 55 7.91 -0.16 -11.45
C VAL A 55 8.34 0.68 -12.66
N LEU A 56 8.81 0.05 -13.74
CA LEU A 56 9.17 0.76 -14.97
C LEU A 56 7.97 1.52 -15.56
N TYR A 57 6.80 0.88 -15.62
CA TYR A 57 5.57 1.49 -16.09
C TYR A 57 5.19 2.73 -15.27
N LEU A 58 5.29 2.65 -13.94
CA LEU A 58 5.04 3.78 -13.03
C LEU A 58 6.04 4.92 -13.24
N VAL A 59 7.34 4.63 -13.45
CA VAL A 59 8.36 5.65 -13.71
C VAL A 59 8.07 6.40 -15.01
N ILE A 60 7.72 5.68 -16.07
CA ILE A 60 7.33 6.28 -17.36
C ILE A 60 6.09 7.16 -17.17
N GLY A 61 5.04 6.63 -16.52
CA GLY A 61 3.82 7.39 -16.24
C GLY A 61 4.11 8.66 -15.44
N ALA A 62 4.93 8.59 -14.40
CA ALA A 62 5.31 9.74 -13.58
C ALA A 62 6.05 10.82 -14.40
N ALA A 63 6.98 10.42 -15.28
CA ALA A 63 7.69 11.35 -16.15
C ALA A 63 6.74 12.06 -17.13
N VAL A 64 5.82 11.31 -17.74
CA VAL A 64 4.80 11.85 -18.65
C VAL A 64 3.88 12.82 -17.92
N PHE A 65 3.25 12.41 -16.81
CA PHE A 65 2.38 13.30 -16.03
C PHE A 65 3.10 14.56 -15.55
N ARG A 66 4.33 14.43 -15.06
CA ARG A 66 5.13 15.60 -14.67
C ARG A 66 5.34 16.56 -15.84
N SER A 67 5.70 16.04 -17.01
CA SER A 67 5.94 16.89 -18.19
C SER A 67 4.69 17.62 -18.67
N LEU A 68 3.51 17.01 -18.51
CA LEU A 68 2.23 17.56 -18.94
C LEU A 68 1.63 18.52 -17.91
N GLU A 69 1.68 18.18 -16.62
CA GLU A 69 0.96 18.90 -15.57
C GLU A 69 1.80 20.02 -14.92
N GLN A 70 3.12 19.85 -14.80
CA GLN A 70 3.97 20.82 -14.08
C GLN A 70 3.98 22.24 -14.68
N PRO A 71 3.96 22.42 -16.03
CA PRO A 71 3.86 23.75 -16.62
C PRO A 71 2.53 24.44 -16.26
N HIS A 72 1.43 23.69 -16.27
CA HIS A 72 0.10 24.19 -15.94
C HIS A 72 0.00 24.59 -14.45
N GLU A 73 0.47 23.73 -13.54
CA GLU A 73 0.54 23.99 -12.10
C GLU A 73 1.33 25.28 -11.81
N SER A 74 2.48 25.45 -12.49
CA SER A 74 3.34 26.62 -12.29
C SER A 74 2.69 27.91 -12.79
N ALA A 75 2.01 27.86 -13.93
CA ALA A 75 1.28 29.00 -14.48
C ALA A 75 0.12 29.42 -13.56
N GLN A 76 -0.65 28.47 -13.03
CA GLN A 76 -1.72 28.74 -12.07
C GLN A 76 -1.18 29.35 -10.77
N ARG A 77 -0.07 28.81 -10.25
CA ARG A 77 0.59 29.36 -9.06
C ARG A 77 1.02 30.81 -9.27
N LEU A 78 1.64 31.12 -10.41
CA LEU A 78 2.04 32.49 -10.72
C LEU A 78 0.83 33.42 -10.88
N ALA A 79 -0.25 32.96 -11.52
CA ALA A 79 -1.47 33.72 -11.67
C ALA A 79 -2.08 34.09 -10.31
N ILE A 80 -2.18 33.15 -9.37
CA ILE A 80 -2.69 33.42 -8.01
C ILE A 80 -1.81 34.44 -7.28
N LEU A 81 -0.48 34.29 -7.34
CA LEU A 81 0.44 35.24 -6.69
C LEU A 81 0.32 36.65 -7.30
N SER A 82 0.14 36.75 -8.62
CA SER A 82 -0.05 38.04 -9.27
C SER A 82 -1.35 38.72 -8.82
N GLN A 83 -2.44 37.96 -8.67
CA GLN A 83 -3.72 38.47 -8.17
C GLN A 83 -3.63 38.89 -6.70
N GLU A 84 -2.91 38.14 -5.87
CA GLU A 84 -2.68 38.48 -4.46
C GLU A 84 -1.91 39.80 -4.32
N LEU A 85 -0.83 39.98 -5.10
CA LEU A 85 -0.05 41.22 -5.11
C LEU A 85 -0.86 42.42 -5.62
N GLU A 86 -1.66 42.23 -6.68
CA GLU A 86 -2.54 43.26 -7.20
C GLU A 86 -3.58 43.69 -6.14
N PHE A 87 -4.20 42.72 -5.46
CA PHE A 87 -5.16 42.98 -4.40
C PHE A 87 -4.55 43.76 -3.23
N LEU A 88 -3.36 43.36 -2.75
CA LEU A 88 -2.66 44.07 -1.68
C LEU A 88 -2.24 45.48 -2.11
N SER A 89 -1.87 45.68 -3.38
CA SER A 89 -1.55 47.00 -3.92
C SER A 89 -2.79 47.91 -3.99
N GLN A 90 -3.97 47.36 -4.29
CA GLN A 90 -5.22 48.12 -4.35
C GLN A 90 -5.84 48.38 -2.97
N HIS A 91 -5.48 47.57 -1.96
CA HIS A 91 -6.03 47.66 -0.61
C HIS A 91 -4.95 47.78 0.48
N PRO A 92 -4.34 48.97 0.68
CA PRO A 92 -3.27 49.17 1.65
C PRO A 92 -3.66 48.93 3.12
N CYS A 93 -4.96 48.89 3.42
CA CYS A 93 -5.48 48.61 4.76
C CYS A 93 -5.48 47.11 5.13
N VAL A 94 -5.19 46.22 4.17
CA VAL A 94 -5.13 44.77 4.41
C VAL A 94 -3.69 44.35 4.63
N ASN A 95 -3.40 43.77 5.80
CA ASN A 95 -2.09 43.20 6.07
C ASN A 95 -1.92 41.86 5.35
N GLN A 96 -0.74 41.63 4.77
CA GLN A 96 -0.40 40.39 4.08
C GLN A 96 -0.63 39.14 4.97
N SER A 97 -0.21 39.17 6.23
CA SER A 97 -0.38 38.04 7.14
C SER A 97 -1.86 37.71 7.43
N GLN A 98 -2.71 38.73 7.53
CA GLN A 98 -4.14 38.56 7.74
C GLN A 98 -4.83 37.95 6.51
N LEU A 99 -4.41 38.36 5.31
CA LEU A 99 -4.88 37.79 4.06
C LEU A 99 -4.46 36.31 3.94
N GLU A 100 -3.20 35.98 4.22
CA GLU A 100 -2.72 34.59 4.21
C GLU A 100 -3.48 33.71 5.21
N GLU A 101 -3.78 34.23 6.40
CA GLU A 101 -4.55 33.51 7.41
C GLU A 101 -6.00 33.28 6.96
N LEU A 102 -6.64 34.29 6.36
CA LEU A 102 -7.97 34.15 5.77
C LEU A 102 -7.98 33.08 4.68
N VAL A 103 -7.01 33.12 3.75
CA VAL A 103 -6.89 32.11 2.68
C VAL A 103 -6.74 30.71 3.26
N LYS A 104 -5.92 30.53 4.30
CA LYS A 104 -5.77 29.23 4.99
C LYS A 104 -7.09 28.75 5.60
N GLN A 105 -7.85 29.64 6.24
CA GLN A 105 -9.15 29.30 6.82
C GLN A 105 -10.16 28.91 5.73
N VAL A 106 -10.21 29.66 4.63
CA VAL A 106 -11.08 29.36 3.48
C VAL A 106 -10.74 28.00 2.87
N VAL A 107 -9.46 27.71 2.63
CA VAL A 107 -9.02 26.40 2.11
C VAL A 107 -9.40 25.27 3.07
N SER A 108 -9.27 25.47 4.38
CA SER A 108 -9.68 24.48 5.39
C SER A 108 -11.19 24.25 5.39
N ALA A 109 -11.99 25.29 5.23
CA ALA A 109 -13.44 25.20 5.13
C ALA A 109 -13.88 24.44 3.87
N VAL A 110 -13.29 24.78 2.71
CA VAL A 110 -13.54 24.07 1.43
C VAL A 110 -13.18 22.60 1.53
N ARG A 111 -12.03 22.26 2.14
CA ARG A 111 -11.63 20.86 2.40
C ARG A 111 -12.60 20.12 3.32
N SER A 112 -13.36 20.84 4.13
CA SER A 112 -14.41 20.28 5.00
C SER A 112 -15.78 20.23 4.30
N GLY A 113 -15.85 20.61 3.03
CA GLY A 113 -17.06 20.60 2.23
C GLY A 113 -17.91 21.87 2.32
N VAL A 114 -17.37 22.97 2.86
CA VAL A 114 -18.07 24.26 2.96
C VAL A 114 -17.78 25.09 1.73
N ASN A 115 -18.83 25.63 1.08
CA ASN A 115 -18.67 26.57 -0.03
C ASN A 115 -18.56 28.01 0.51
N PRO A 116 -17.39 28.66 0.45
CA PRO A 116 -17.18 30.03 0.97
C PRO A 116 -17.76 31.10 0.05
N ALA A 117 -18.05 30.77 -1.22
CA ALA A 117 -18.50 31.72 -2.24
C ALA A 117 -20.04 31.82 -2.34
N GLY A 118 -20.79 31.12 -1.49
CA GLY A 118 -22.25 31.09 -1.51
C GLY A 118 -22.89 32.31 -0.85
N THR A 119 -24.02 32.78 -1.39
CA THR A 119 -24.95 33.65 -0.67
C THR A 119 -25.57 32.87 0.51
N PRO A 120 -25.82 33.50 1.69
CA PRO A 120 -26.35 32.83 2.88
C PRO A 120 -27.74 32.19 2.70
N THR A 121 -28.38 32.39 1.55
CA THR A 121 -29.71 31.86 1.22
C THR A 121 -29.69 30.58 0.38
N ASN A 122 -28.54 30.17 -0.17
CA ASN A 122 -28.41 28.99 -1.03
C ASN A 122 -27.43 27.97 -0.41
N HIS A 123 -27.85 27.32 0.66
CA HIS A 123 -27.09 26.23 1.29
C HIS A 123 -27.31 24.92 0.53
N SER A 124 -26.56 24.70 -0.55
CA SER A 124 -26.45 23.36 -1.16
C SER A 124 -25.59 22.48 -0.24
N SER A 125 -26.20 21.48 0.39
CA SER A 125 -25.48 20.51 1.23
C SER A 125 -24.78 19.48 0.34
N LEU A 126 -23.49 19.22 0.56
CA LEU A 126 -22.77 18.10 -0.07
C LEU A 126 -23.26 16.73 0.42
N TRP A 127 -24.00 16.69 1.52
CA TRP A 127 -24.56 15.48 2.11
C TRP A 127 -26.09 15.46 2.00
N ASP A 128 -26.63 15.85 0.84
CA ASP A 128 -28.01 15.50 0.49
C ASP A 128 -28.14 14.00 0.17
N LEU A 129 -29.37 13.49 0.09
CA LEU A 129 -29.63 12.06 -0.08
C LEU A 129 -29.02 11.50 -1.38
N SER A 130 -29.05 12.26 -2.47
CA SER A 130 -28.50 11.83 -3.76
C SER A 130 -26.98 11.74 -3.71
N SER A 131 -26.32 12.77 -3.19
CA SER A 131 -24.86 12.79 -3.02
C SER A 131 -24.38 11.72 -2.03
N ALA A 132 -25.12 11.49 -0.95
CA ALA A 132 -24.80 10.44 0.03
C ALA A 132 -24.95 9.02 -0.56
N PHE A 133 -25.98 8.78 -1.38
CA PHE A 133 -26.16 7.52 -2.09
C PHE A 133 -25.04 7.28 -3.11
N PHE A 134 -24.68 8.32 -3.87
CA PHE A 134 -23.56 8.27 -4.81
C PHE A 134 -22.25 7.94 -4.08
N PHE A 135 -21.96 8.63 -2.97
CA PHE A 135 -20.79 8.32 -2.13
C PHE A 135 -20.79 6.84 -1.69
N ALA A 136 -21.91 6.32 -1.18
CA ALA A 136 -22.03 4.93 -0.78
C ALA A 136 -21.70 3.95 -1.94
N GLY A 137 -22.19 4.26 -3.15
CA GLY A 137 -21.84 3.52 -4.37
C GLY A 137 -20.34 3.54 -4.68
N THR A 138 -19.68 4.70 -4.58
CA THR A 138 -18.23 4.81 -4.82
C THR A 138 -17.38 4.03 -3.81
N VAL A 139 -17.89 3.84 -2.58
CA VAL A 139 -17.22 3.05 -1.54
C VAL A 139 -17.28 1.56 -1.86
N ILE A 140 -18.47 1.01 -2.15
CA ILE A 140 -18.63 -0.44 -2.39
C ILE A 140 -18.01 -0.90 -3.72
N THR A 141 -17.97 -0.02 -4.72
CA THR A 141 -17.34 -0.27 -6.03
C THR A 141 -15.83 -0.07 -6.02
N THR A 142 -15.28 0.47 -4.93
CA THR A 142 -13.85 0.87 -4.81
C THR A 142 -13.38 1.92 -5.82
N ILE A 143 -14.31 2.64 -6.47
CA ILE A 143 -13.97 3.75 -7.38
C ILE A 143 -13.38 4.92 -6.58
N GLY A 144 -14.06 5.33 -5.50
CA GLY A 144 -13.56 6.31 -4.54
C GLY A 144 -13.05 7.64 -5.13
N PHE A 145 -13.89 8.42 -5.82
CA PHE A 145 -13.49 9.69 -6.45
C PHE A 145 -12.85 10.72 -5.51
N GLY A 146 -13.16 10.69 -4.21
CA GLY A 146 -12.54 11.56 -3.19
C GLY A 146 -13.04 13.01 -3.16
N ASN A 147 -14.03 13.36 -3.98
CA ASN A 147 -14.67 14.69 -3.98
C ASN A 147 -15.53 14.94 -2.72
N ILE A 148 -16.09 13.89 -2.14
CA ILE A 148 -16.85 13.91 -0.88
C ILE A 148 -16.29 12.81 0.02
N SER A 149 -16.02 13.12 1.29
CA SER A 149 -15.48 12.14 2.25
C SER A 149 -15.94 12.42 3.69
N PRO A 150 -16.07 11.41 4.56
CA PRO A 150 -16.52 11.62 5.93
C PRO A 150 -15.43 12.31 6.78
N HIS A 151 -15.74 13.51 7.26
CA HIS A 151 -14.84 14.26 8.15
C HIS A 151 -15.06 13.93 9.63
N THR A 152 -16.25 13.46 10.01
CA THR A 152 -16.57 13.10 11.39
C THR A 152 -15.96 11.77 11.79
N GLN A 153 -15.60 11.61 13.07
CA GLN A 153 -15.07 10.35 13.59
C GLN A 153 -16.07 9.20 13.37
N GLY A 154 -17.35 9.44 13.64
CA GLY A 154 -18.42 8.45 13.42
C GLY A 154 -18.58 8.07 11.94
N GLY A 155 -18.54 9.05 11.03
CA GLY A 155 -18.63 8.79 9.59
C GLY A 155 -17.47 7.97 9.06
N ARG A 156 -16.24 8.20 9.57
CA ARG A 156 -15.05 7.39 9.21
C ARG A 156 -15.17 5.96 9.71
N ILE A 157 -15.58 5.76 10.96
CA ILE A 157 -15.79 4.42 11.54
C ILE A 157 -16.87 3.68 10.75
N PHE A 158 -18.00 4.35 10.47
CA PHE A 158 -19.06 3.77 9.65
C PHE A 158 -18.57 3.39 8.25
N CYS A 159 -17.82 4.27 7.58
CA CYS A 159 -17.27 4.01 6.26
C CYS A 159 -16.36 2.78 6.24
N ILE A 160 -15.55 2.56 7.29
CA ILE A 160 -14.70 1.36 7.40
C ILE A 160 -15.56 0.10 7.47
N ILE A 161 -16.54 0.07 8.37
CA ILE A 161 -17.43 -1.09 8.54
C ILE A 161 -18.25 -1.33 7.26
N TYR A 162 -18.76 -0.25 6.66
CA TYR A 162 -19.53 -0.29 5.42
C TYR A 162 -18.71 -0.83 4.24
N ALA A 163 -17.45 -0.40 4.09
CA ALA A 163 -16.56 -0.92 3.06
C ALA A 163 -16.23 -2.42 3.27
N LEU A 164 -15.93 -2.83 4.50
CA LEU A 164 -15.60 -4.22 4.83
C LEU A 164 -16.73 -5.21 4.48
N LEU A 165 -17.98 -4.80 4.62
CA LEU A 165 -19.15 -5.62 4.29
C LEU A 165 -19.60 -5.42 2.84
N GLY A 166 -19.55 -4.19 2.34
CA GLY A 166 -20.06 -3.81 1.03
C GLY A 166 -19.20 -4.26 -0.14
N ILE A 167 -17.86 -4.22 -0.02
CA ILE A 167 -16.96 -4.65 -1.10
C ILE A 167 -17.13 -6.15 -1.41
N PRO A 168 -17.15 -7.09 -0.43
CA PRO A 168 -17.43 -8.49 -0.71
C PRO A 168 -18.82 -8.71 -1.32
N LEU A 169 -19.84 -8.03 -0.79
CA LEU A 169 -21.22 -8.13 -1.31
C LEU A 169 -21.30 -7.67 -2.77
N PHE A 170 -20.66 -6.55 -3.10
CA PHE A 170 -20.59 -6.06 -4.48
C PHE A 170 -19.76 -6.98 -5.38
N GLY A 171 -18.70 -7.60 -4.83
CA GLY A 171 -17.92 -8.62 -5.54
C GLY A 171 -18.72 -9.87 -5.90
N PHE A 172 -19.72 -10.27 -5.10
CA PHE A 172 -20.63 -11.37 -5.47
C PHE A 172 -21.66 -11.00 -6.55
N LEU A 173 -21.93 -9.71 -6.73
CA LEU A 173 -22.85 -9.22 -7.76
C LEU A 173 -22.19 -9.25 -9.16
N LEU A 174 -20.86 -9.21 -9.22
CA LEU A 174 -20.03 -9.27 -10.44
C LEU A 174 -19.66 -10.70 -10.81
#